data_AF-A0A3P8FFP9-F1
#
_entry.id   AF-A0A3P8FFP9-F1
#
_cell.length_a   1.000
_cell.length_b   1.000
_cell.length_c   1.000
_cell.angle_alpha   90.00
_cell.angle_beta   90.00
_cell.angle_gamma   90.00
#
_symmetry.space_group_name_H-M   'P 1'
#
loop_
_entity.id
_entity.type
_entity.pdbx_description
1 polymer ?
#
loop_
_entity_poly.entity_id
_entity_poly.type
_entity_poly.pdbx_seq_one_letter_code
_entity_poly.pdbx_strand_id
1 'polypeptide(L)'
;MLLTRDDYEIQNLCVNNLRLIIDAAELSVSALDPNAATESECQYKGQEGGRSGKLEVGKSIVYASLEVILCLLTKQIPQINPLMFKNKSKAHWNCFRMVSKDSSTLVEASLTCLLHLPRLCSPEGQLVVLPIIVYLLINVLRESSKIEKLHFTSAPSFSKNLSSPATVSLQALKSIVKSPVYEPNCNGELSHRWKKMIQCAFSSVLAFRTFASEEWQIDHSVIVLAVAVFLLSAPKPVLNNSFLIVSSIELFQDCLRNPNLVVQQKCLRTLQSLFVQKEMPGSVRLIQSLTVPVVEKLKIPTSLLRDSSAESALQLAVITEAEKVLEALLTVLVEEYRTTFLALIMQLLALFLLKNPSGLKPSDPKKQLHDLALQRLNSLSAIYTDEFRHLLKELPEVKDRLELAMKKDAAISNQLNAAYVQNIANAEAAGSVAPSITLTMDFSSFMKN
;
A
#
# COMPACT_ATOMS: atom_id res chain seq x y z
N MET A 1 7.80 5.68 36.05
CA MET A 1 8.42 4.59 35.27
C MET A 1 9.82 4.99 34.85
N LEU A 2 10.81 4.18 35.23
CA LEU A 2 12.25 4.36 34.96
C LEU A 2 12.54 4.52 33.45
N LEU A 3 11.86 3.72 32.60
CA LEU A 3 12.05 3.67 31.14
C LEU A 3 11.90 5.02 30.40
N THR A 4 11.28 6.03 31.01
CA THR A 4 11.10 7.34 30.37
C THR A 4 12.36 8.21 30.36
N ARG A 5 13.43 7.81 31.06
CA ARG A 5 14.69 8.56 31.17
C ARG A 5 15.92 7.81 30.65
N ASP A 6 15.77 6.54 30.32
CA ASP A 6 16.87 5.64 29.99
C ASP A 6 17.30 5.72 28.52
N ASP A 7 18.54 5.31 28.24
CA ASP A 7 19.14 5.33 26.89
C ASP A 7 18.50 4.28 25.95
N TYR A 8 18.75 4.40 24.64
CA TYR A 8 18.26 3.49 23.62
C TYR A 8 18.60 2.02 23.95
N GLU A 9 19.82 1.73 24.39
CA GLU A 9 20.25 0.37 24.71
C GLU A 9 19.40 -0.28 25.81
N ILE A 10 19.06 0.49 26.85
CA ILE A 10 18.21 0.03 27.96
C ILE A 10 16.80 -0.22 27.44
N GLN A 11 16.24 0.70 26.65
CA GLN A 11 14.91 0.54 26.06
C GLN A 11 14.84 -0.68 25.13
N ASN A 12 15.90 -0.93 24.37
CA ASN A 12 16.02 -2.10 23.49
C ASN A 12 16.11 -3.40 24.30
N LEU A 13 16.90 -3.43 25.38
CA LEU A 13 16.93 -4.54 26.33
C LEU A 13 15.56 -4.81 26.94
N CYS A 14 14.83 -3.76 27.35
CA CYS A 14 13.48 -3.90 27.89
C CYS A 14 12.50 -4.50 26.88
N VAL A 15 12.47 -4.03 25.63
CA VAL A 15 11.53 -4.58 24.63
C VAL A 15 11.90 -6.01 24.23
N ASN A 16 13.19 -6.36 24.21
CA ASN A 16 13.64 -7.72 23.94
C ASN A 16 13.27 -8.68 25.07
N ASN A 17 13.48 -8.27 26.33
CA ASN A 17 13.03 -9.06 27.49
C ASN A 17 11.51 -9.22 27.49
N LEU A 18 10.77 -8.16 27.18
CA LEU A 18 9.32 -8.24 27.06
C LEU A 18 8.89 -9.24 25.98
N ARG A 19 9.54 -9.22 24.81
CA ARG A 19 9.27 -10.19 23.74
C ARG A 19 9.49 -11.62 24.21
N LEU A 20 10.64 -11.90 24.85
CA LEU A 20 10.94 -13.24 25.38
C LEU A 20 9.89 -13.71 26.41
N ILE A 21 9.40 -12.82 27.27
CA ILE A 21 8.35 -13.14 28.25
C ILE A 21 7.05 -13.51 27.53
N ILE A 22 6.65 -12.73 26.52
CA ILE A 22 5.44 -12.99 25.74
C ILE A 22 5.56 -14.30 24.95
N ASP A 23 6.69 -14.53 24.29
CA ASP A 23 6.95 -15.75 23.54
C ASP A 23 6.91 -16.99 24.45
N ALA A 24 7.54 -16.91 25.64
CA ALA A 24 7.48 -17.97 26.63
C ALA A 24 6.04 -18.22 27.14
N ALA A 25 5.25 -17.16 27.32
CA ALA A 25 3.84 -17.28 27.69
C ALA A 25 3.00 -17.94 26.58
N GLU A 26 3.20 -17.58 25.31
CA GLU A 26 2.54 -18.22 24.17
C GLU A 26 2.90 -19.70 24.03
N LEU A 27 4.18 -20.04 24.21
CA LEU A 27 4.64 -21.42 24.21
C LEU A 27 4.05 -22.21 25.38
N SER A 28 3.98 -21.61 26.58
CA SER A 28 3.34 -22.23 27.74
C SER A 28 1.87 -22.54 27.48
N VAL A 29 1.14 -21.62 26.84
CA VAL A 29 -0.27 -21.83 26.44
C VAL A 29 -0.40 -22.94 25.39
N SER A 30 0.50 -22.95 24.41
CA SER A 30 0.48 -23.94 23.31
C SER A 30 0.86 -25.35 23.78
N ALA A 31 1.64 -25.46 24.86
CA ALA A 31 2.05 -26.73 25.45
C ALA A 31 1.01 -27.34 26.40
N LEU A 32 -0.12 -26.65 26.66
CA LEU A 32 -1.20 -27.19 27.47
C LEU A 32 -1.93 -28.29 26.70
N ASP A 33 -1.86 -29.52 27.20
CA ASP A 33 -2.71 -30.60 26.71
C ASP A 33 -4.11 -30.45 27.33
N PRO A 34 -5.17 -30.24 26.53
CA PRO A 34 -6.53 -30.11 27.02
C PRO A 34 -7.04 -31.37 27.75
N ASN A 35 -6.36 -32.51 27.60
CA ASN A 35 -6.74 -33.80 28.19
C ASN A 35 -5.84 -34.25 29.35
N ALA A 36 -4.76 -33.52 29.67
CA ALA A 36 -3.86 -33.90 30.75
C ALA A 36 -4.40 -33.43 32.11
N ALA A 37 -4.74 -34.37 32.99
CA ALA A 37 -5.20 -34.13 34.36
C ALA A 37 -4.09 -33.66 35.34
N THR A 38 -2.86 -33.50 34.87
CA THR A 38 -1.74 -33.01 35.68
C THR A 38 -1.73 -31.49 35.68
N GLU A 39 -2.44 -30.92 36.65
CA GLU A 39 -2.34 -29.50 37.00
C GLU A 39 -0.97 -29.20 37.61
N SER A 40 0.02 -28.85 36.78
CA SER A 40 1.18 -28.13 37.31
C SER A 40 0.72 -26.74 37.75
N GLU A 41 0.63 -26.51 39.06
CA GLU A 41 0.23 -25.21 39.64
C GLU A 41 1.10 -24.03 39.17
N CYS A 42 2.32 -24.31 38.68
CA CYS A 42 3.28 -23.29 38.27
C CYS A 42 3.24 -22.94 36.78
N GLN A 43 2.44 -23.62 35.95
CA GLN A 43 2.41 -23.35 34.51
C GLN A 43 1.45 -22.19 34.16
N TYR A 44 1.91 -21.27 33.32
CA TYR A 44 1.06 -20.19 32.82
C TYR A 44 0.01 -20.74 31.83
N LYS A 45 -1.27 -20.60 32.18
CA LYS A 45 -2.39 -21.20 31.43
C LYS A 45 -3.00 -20.27 30.37
N GLY A 46 -2.55 -19.02 30.27
CA GLY A 46 -3.25 -17.99 29.49
C GLY A 46 -4.63 -17.68 30.08
N GLN A 47 -5.61 -17.39 29.21
CA GLN A 47 -6.98 -17.04 29.60
C GLN A 47 -7.08 -15.75 30.44
N GLU A 48 -6.16 -14.81 30.25
CA GLU A 48 -6.19 -13.50 30.90
C GLU A 48 -7.53 -12.80 30.65
N GLY A 49 -8.13 -12.27 31.72
CA GLY A 49 -9.48 -11.71 31.71
C GLY A 49 -10.58 -12.71 32.07
N GLY A 50 -10.37 -14.02 31.95
CA GLY A 50 -11.35 -15.04 32.31
C GLY A 50 -12.74 -14.79 31.70
N ARG A 51 -13.80 -15.02 32.47
CA ARG A 51 -15.20 -14.75 32.02
C ARG A 51 -15.63 -13.29 32.15
N SER A 52 -14.93 -12.49 32.95
CA SER A 52 -15.32 -11.09 33.22
C SER A 52 -14.59 -10.08 32.33
N GLY A 53 -13.54 -10.51 31.62
CA GLY A 53 -12.59 -9.65 30.92
C GLY A 53 -11.64 -8.88 31.83
N LYS A 54 -11.72 -9.03 33.17
CA LYS A 54 -10.95 -8.22 34.12
C LYS A 54 -9.49 -8.69 34.18
N LEU A 55 -8.57 -7.80 33.84
CA LEU A 55 -7.13 -8.00 34.04
C LEU A 55 -6.72 -7.59 35.46
N GLU A 56 -6.09 -8.49 36.21
CA GLU A 56 -5.63 -8.21 37.58
C GLU A 56 -4.29 -7.47 37.58
N VAL A 57 -4.29 -6.23 38.07
CA VAL A 57 -3.08 -5.41 38.23
C VAL A 57 -2.10 -6.12 39.16
N GLY A 58 -0.83 -6.17 38.77
CA GLY A 58 0.24 -6.82 39.54
C GLY A 58 0.32 -8.34 39.38
N LYS A 59 -0.61 -8.98 38.66
CA LYS A 59 -0.57 -10.42 38.34
C LYS A 59 -0.67 -10.72 36.85
N SER A 60 -1.42 -9.89 36.12
CA SER A 60 -1.65 -10.10 34.69
C SER A 60 -0.40 -9.76 33.87
N ILE A 61 0.10 -10.76 33.13
CA ILE A 61 1.23 -10.58 32.21
C ILE A 61 0.82 -9.62 31.09
N VAL A 62 -0.43 -9.70 30.63
CA VAL A 62 -0.96 -8.82 29.58
C VAL A 62 -1.05 -7.38 30.06
N TYR A 63 -1.54 -7.13 31.27
CA TYR A 63 -1.59 -5.77 31.84
C TYR A 63 -0.18 -5.17 31.97
N ALA A 64 0.75 -5.91 32.58
CA ALA A 64 2.15 -5.46 32.74
C ALA A 64 2.81 -5.19 31.37
N SER A 65 2.56 -6.05 30.38
CA SER A 65 3.07 -5.86 29.02
C SER A 65 2.52 -4.60 28.35
N LEU A 66 1.22 -4.32 28.50
CA LEU A 66 0.60 -3.10 28.00
C LEU A 66 1.22 -1.85 28.63
N GLU A 67 1.53 -1.86 29.93
CA GLU A 67 2.19 -0.75 30.60
C GLU A 67 3.59 -0.46 30.02
N VAL A 68 4.40 -1.51 29.81
CA VAL A 68 5.73 -1.37 29.20
C VAL A 68 5.62 -0.86 27.77
N ILE A 69 4.74 -1.43 26.95
CA ILE A 69 4.52 -1.00 25.56
C ILE A 69 4.04 0.45 25.50
N LEU A 70 3.07 0.84 26.33
CA LEU A 70 2.59 2.22 26.38
C LEU A 70 3.72 3.17 26.78
N CYS A 71 4.57 2.79 27.74
CA CYS A 71 5.72 3.59 28.13
C CYS A 71 6.72 3.77 26.98
N LEU A 72 7.07 2.70 26.28
CA LEU A 72 7.98 2.74 25.13
C LEU A 72 7.40 3.60 24.00
N LEU A 73 6.12 3.39 23.64
CA LEU A 73 5.46 4.14 22.58
C LEU A 73 5.29 5.62 22.92
N THR A 74 4.86 5.97 24.13
CA THR A 74 4.71 7.38 24.53
C THR A 74 6.04 8.09 24.73
N LYS A 75 7.14 7.34 24.92
CA LYS A 75 8.48 7.93 24.92
C LYS A 75 8.95 8.30 23.51
N GLN A 76 8.72 7.41 22.54
CA GLN A 76 9.09 7.66 21.14
C GLN A 76 8.11 8.61 20.44
N ILE A 77 6.83 8.53 20.81
CA ILE A 77 5.72 9.27 20.21
C ILE A 77 4.82 9.83 21.34
N PRO A 78 5.22 10.93 22.00
CA PRO A 78 4.50 11.50 23.14
C PRO A 78 3.04 11.89 22.88
N GLN A 79 2.70 12.15 21.62
CA GLN A 79 1.37 12.53 21.15
C GLN A 79 0.36 11.38 21.23
N ILE A 80 0.83 10.13 21.44
CA ILE A 80 -0.05 8.98 21.72
C ILE A 80 -0.68 9.10 23.11
N ASN A 81 -0.06 9.83 24.04
CA ASN A 81 -0.62 9.98 25.36
C ASN A 81 -1.89 10.87 25.30
N PRO A 82 -3.08 10.36 25.65
CA PRO A 82 -4.32 11.14 25.58
C PRO A 82 -4.31 12.36 26.51
N LEU A 83 -3.51 12.35 27.57
CA LEU A 83 -3.38 13.48 28.50
C LEU A 83 -2.58 14.66 27.92
N MET A 84 -1.72 14.40 26.91
CA MET A 84 -0.87 15.42 26.29
C MET A 84 -1.64 16.30 25.28
N PHE A 85 -2.82 15.87 24.82
CA PHE A 85 -3.68 16.66 23.92
C PHE A 85 -4.12 18.01 24.50
N LYS A 86 -4.08 18.18 25.83
CA LYS A 86 -4.49 19.42 26.51
C LYS A 86 -3.39 20.50 26.53
N ASN A 87 -2.12 20.14 26.35
CA ASN A 87 -0.99 21.07 26.45
C ASN A 87 -0.36 21.33 25.08
N LYS A 88 -0.95 22.27 24.32
CA LYS A 88 -0.53 22.66 22.97
C LYS A 88 0.90 23.26 22.87
N SER A 89 1.52 23.63 24.00
CA SER A 89 2.74 24.44 24.02
C SER A 89 4.07 23.66 23.93
N LYS A 90 4.10 22.32 24.08
CA LYS A 90 5.36 21.54 24.14
C LYS A 90 5.50 20.44 23.06
N ALA A 91 4.56 20.32 22.13
CA ALA A 91 4.54 19.24 21.13
C ALA A 91 5.60 19.39 20.01
N HIS A 92 6.22 20.56 19.89
CA HIS A 92 7.15 20.93 18.81
C HIS A 92 8.53 20.24 18.88
N TRP A 93 8.97 19.78 20.06
CA TRP A 93 10.35 19.30 20.25
C TRP A 93 10.58 17.81 19.93
N ASN A 94 9.54 17.02 19.63
CA ASN A 94 9.66 15.56 19.58
C ASN A 94 9.27 14.91 18.25
N CYS A 95 8.80 15.65 17.25
CA CYS A 95 8.59 15.09 15.90
C CYS A 95 9.91 14.55 15.32
N PHE A 96 11.04 15.21 15.65
CA PHE A 96 12.40 14.79 15.31
C PHE A 96 12.81 13.42 15.90
N ARG A 97 12.19 12.94 16.98
CA ARG A 97 12.60 11.64 17.57
C ARG A 97 12.19 10.46 16.71
N MET A 98 11.03 10.52 16.03
CA MET A 98 10.56 9.42 15.18
C MET A 98 11.37 9.27 13.88
N VAL A 99 12.22 10.25 13.54
CA VAL A 99 13.06 10.25 12.33
C VAL A 99 14.29 9.35 12.49
N SER A 100 14.74 9.05 13.72
CA SER A 100 15.89 8.15 13.89
C SER A 100 15.53 6.70 13.56
N LYS A 101 16.50 5.97 13.02
CA LYS A 101 16.35 4.53 12.74
C LYS A 101 16.06 3.76 14.03
N ASP A 102 16.76 4.14 15.10
CA ASP A 102 16.66 3.53 16.43
C ASP A 102 15.25 3.67 17.02
N SER A 103 14.64 4.85 16.95
CA SER A 103 13.27 5.04 17.43
C SER A 103 12.26 4.22 16.62
N SER A 104 12.44 4.15 15.29
CA SER A 104 11.61 3.33 14.42
C SER A 104 11.70 1.84 14.80
N THR A 105 12.90 1.33 15.11
CA THR A 105 13.08 -0.07 15.56
C THR A 105 12.40 -0.34 16.89
N LEU A 106 12.45 0.59 17.85
CA LEU A 106 11.77 0.43 19.14
C LEU A 106 10.25 0.44 18.99
N VAL A 107 9.72 1.33 18.15
CA VAL A 107 8.27 1.39 17.86
C VAL A 107 7.83 0.09 17.20
N GLU A 108 8.55 -0.38 16.18
CA GLU A 108 8.28 -1.65 15.50
C GLU A 108 8.31 -2.85 16.47
N ALA A 109 9.33 -2.94 17.32
CA ALA A 109 9.44 -4.00 18.32
C ALA A 109 8.27 -3.96 19.33
N SER A 110 7.91 -2.76 19.79
CA SER A 110 6.79 -2.55 20.73
C SER A 110 5.45 -2.92 20.11
N LEU A 111 5.22 -2.53 18.85
CA LEU A 111 4.00 -2.90 18.11
C LEU A 111 3.91 -4.39 17.82
N THR A 112 5.05 -5.03 17.58
CA THR A 112 5.10 -6.50 17.40
C THR A 112 4.63 -7.17 18.70
N CYS A 113 5.23 -6.85 19.85
CA CYS A 113 4.80 -7.39 21.14
C CYS A 113 3.31 -7.14 21.43
N LEU A 114 2.80 -5.96 21.07
CA LEU A 114 1.39 -5.59 21.26
C LEU A 114 0.42 -6.53 20.54
N LEU A 115 0.78 -7.04 19.36
CA LEU A 115 -0.06 -7.95 18.58
C LEU A 115 -0.16 -9.37 19.12
N HIS A 116 0.80 -9.76 19.96
CA HIS A 116 0.84 -11.08 20.58
C HIS A 116 -0.07 -11.16 21.81
N LEU A 117 -0.27 -10.04 22.52
CA LEU A 117 -1.05 -10.00 23.77
C LEU A 117 -2.46 -10.61 23.69
N PRO A 118 -3.27 -10.41 22.62
CA PRO A 118 -4.58 -11.04 22.52
C PRO A 118 -4.56 -12.57 22.60
N ARG A 119 -3.47 -13.22 22.19
CA ARG A 119 -3.34 -14.70 22.22
C ARG A 119 -3.24 -15.26 23.64
N LEU A 120 -2.84 -14.43 24.60
CA LEU A 120 -2.77 -14.79 26.02
C LEU A 120 -4.10 -14.60 26.75
N CYS A 121 -5.07 -13.93 26.12
CA CYS A 121 -6.35 -13.56 26.69
C CYS A 121 -7.46 -14.58 26.40
N SER A 122 -8.42 -14.68 27.32
CA SER A 122 -9.72 -15.27 27.04
C SER A 122 -10.48 -14.43 25.99
N PRO A 123 -11.57 -14.94 25.37
CA PRO A 123 -12.37 -14.14 24.44
C PRO A 123 -12.88 -12.80 25.00
N GLU A 124 -13.26 -12.76 26.28
CA GLU A 124 -13.65 -11.51 26.95
C GLU A 124 -12.43 -10.61 27.21
N GLY A 125 -11.30 -11.19 27.65
CA GLY A 125 -10.06 -10.45 27.82
C GLY A 125 -9.58 -9.81 26.53
N GLN A 126 -9.71 -10.50 25.38
CA GLN A 126 -9.40 -9.97 24.06
C GLN A 126 -10.20 -8.70 23.75
N LEU A 127 -11.51 -8.69 24.04
CA LEU A 127 -12.35 -7.51 23.84
C LEU A 127 -12.03 -6.36 24.80
N VAL A 128 -11.47 -6.64 25.97
CA VAL A 128 -11.03 -5.59 26.91
C VAL A 128 -9.73 -4.94 26.47
N VAL A 129 -8.77 -5.71 25.92
CA VAL A 129 -7.48 -5.16 25.47
C VAL A 129 -7.54 -4.55 24.07
N LEU A 130 -8.43 -5.03 23.21
CA LEU A 130 -8.48 -4.63 21.81
C LEU A 130 -8.67 -3.12 21.58
N PRO A 131 -9.49 -2.37 22.35
CA PRO A 131 -9.58 -0.92 22.20
C PRO A 131 -8.24 -0.22 22.43
N ILE A 132 -7.45 -0.70 23.39
CA ILE A 132 -6.12 -0.15 23.71
C ILE A 132 -5.17 -0.44 22.55
N ILE A 133 -5.14 -1.69 22.08
CA ILE A 133 -4.28 -2.12 20.97
C ILE A 133 -4.59 -1.30 19.72
N VAL A 134 -5.86 -1.24 19.33
CA VAL A 134 -6.31 -0.50 18.15
C VAL A 134 -6.04 0.99 18.30
N TYR A 135 -6.26 1.58 19.48
CA TYR A 135 -5.91 2.97 19.76
C TYR A 135 -4.43 3.23 19.53
N LEU A 136 -3.54 2.41 20.09
CA LEU A 136 -2.10 2.58 19.94
C LEU A 136 -1.69 2.46 18.46
N LEU A 137 -2.16 1.44 17.74
CA LEU A 137 -1.86 1.25 16.32
C LEU A 137 -2.33 2.42 15.45
N ILE A 138 -3.57 2.88 15.65
CA ILE A 138 -4.13 4.01 14.91
C ILE A 138 -3.33 5.29 15.22
N ASN A 139 -2.97 5.55 16.47
CA ASN A 139 -2.24 6.77 16.82
C ASN A 139 -0.78 6.73 16.36
N VAL A 140 -0.10 5.57 16.39
CA VAL A 140 1.23 5.41 15.77
C VAL A 140 1.14 5.67 14.28
N LEU A 141 0.17 5.06 13.58
CA LEU A 141 -0.05 5.27 12.15
C LEU A 141 -0.31 6.75 11.83
N ARG A 142 -1.16 7.41 12.62
CA ARG A 142 -1.47 8.84 12.47
C ARG A 142 -0.21 9.69 12.59
N GLU A 143 0.58 9.49 13.65
CA GLU A 143 1.77 10.31 13.85
C GLU A 143 2.84 10.03 12.80
N SER A 144 2.95 8.77 12.37
CA SER A 144 3.84 8.35 11.28
C SER A 144 3.44 8.90 9.91
N SER A 145 2.23 9.43 9.79
CA SER A 145 1.69 10.02 8.55
C SER A 145 1.78 11.54 8.50
N LYS A 146 2.27 12.20 9.56
CA LYS A 146 2.42 13.67 9.57
C LYS A 146 3.56 14.10 8.67
N ILE A 147 3.28 15.12 7.86
CA ILE A 147 4.24 15.84 7.02
C ILE A 147 4.31 17.28 7.55
N GLU A 148 5.50 17.70 7.96
CA GLU A 148 5.75 19.07 8.43
C GLU A 148 5.80 20.07 7.27
N LYS A 149 5.19 21.24 7.46
CA LYS A 149 5.09 22.25 6.40
C LYS A 149 6.40 22.99 6.11
N LEU A 150 7.35 23.04 7.05
CA LEU A 150 8.66 23.67 6.81
C LEU A 150 9.48 22.94 5.74
N HIS A 151 9.12 21.69 5.39
CA HIS A 151 9.63 20.94 4.26
C HIS A 151 8.89 21.17 2.94
N PHE A 152 8.04 22.21 2.80
CA PHE A 152 7.44 22.59 1.50
C PHE A 152 8.40 23.38 0.59
N THR A 153 9.46 24.00 1.13
CA THR A 153 10.39 24.87 0.38
C THR A 153 11.54 24.13 -0.31
N SER A 154 11.79 22.89 0.09
CA SER A 154 12.54 21.90 -0.69
C SER A 154 11.52 20.89 -1.17
N ALA A 155 11.48 20.59 -2.47
CA ALA A 155 10.47 19.73 -3.09
C ALA A 155 10.09 18.59 -2.12
N PRO A 156 8.85 18.54 -1.61
CA PRO A 156 8.48 17.61 -0.55
C PRO A 156 8.93 16.23 -0.99
N SER A 157 9.93 15.68 -0.29
CA SER A 157 10.31 14.28 -0.43
C SER A 157 9.16 13.49 0.16
N PHE A 158 8.06 13.41 -0.59
CA PHE A 158 7.08 12.35 -0.41
C PHE A 158 7.88 11.09 -0.55
N SER A 159 8.22 10.48 0.59
CA SER A 159 8.96 9.23 0.59
C SER A 159 8.16 8.29 -0.31
N LYS A 160 8.81 7.81 -1.37
CA LYS A 160 8.22 6.83 -2.28
C LYS A 160 7.69 5.62 -1.49
N ASN A 161 8.28 5.37 -0.32
CA ASN A 161 7.95 4.28 0.59
C ASN A 161 7.34 4.79 1.90
N LEU A 162 6.48 3.97 2.48
CA LEU A 162 5.91 4.19 3.82
C LEU A 162 7.00 4.07 4.88
N SER A 163 6.91 4.81 5.99
CA SER A 163 7.83 4.64 7.12
C SER A 163 7.68 3.25 7.75
N SER A 164 8.74 2.74 8.39
CA SER A 164 8.64 1.41 9.07
C SER A 164 7.49 1.38 10.09
N PRO A 165 7.36 2.36 11.02
CA PRO A 165 6.26 2.36 11.99
C PRO A 165 4.87 2.36 11.36
N ALA A 166 4.66 3.10 10.27
CA ALA A 166 3.38 3.07 9.55
C ALA A 166 3.14 1.71 8.87
N THR A 167 4.17 1.10 8.28
CA THR A 167 4.07 -0.21 7.64
C THR A 167 3.69 -1.29 8.65
N VAL A 168 4.38 -1.34 9.79
CA VAL A 168 4.11 -2.29 10.87
C VAL A 168 2.71 -2.06 11.44
N SER A 169 2.31 -0.80 11.64
CA SER A 169 0.95 -0.47 12.11
C SER A 169 -0.14 -0.93 11.14
N LEU A 170 0.08 -0.81 9.83
CA LEU A 170 -0.87 -1.30 8.82
C LEU A 170 -0.97 -2.83 8.81
N GLN A 171 0.15 -3.54 8.90
CA GLN A 171 0.14 -5.01 8.97
C GLN A 171 -0.51 -5.51 10.27
N ALA A 172 -0.27 -4.81 11.37
CA ALA A 172 -0.89 -5.06 12.67
C ALA A 172 -2.41 -4.90 12.61
N LEU A 173 -2.89 -3.78 12.05
CA LEU A 173 -4.31 -3.53 11.83
C LEU A 173 -4.93 -4.59 10.92
N LYS A 174 -4.24 -4.96 9.82
CA LYS A 174 -4.67 -6.04 8.93
C LYS A 174 -4.88 -7.35 9.68
N SER A 175 -3.95 -7.74 10.54
CA SER A 175 -4.03 -8.97 11.33
C SER A 175 -5.24 -8.97 12.27
N ILE A 176 -5.46 -7.86 12.98
CA ILE A 176 -6.60 -7.69 13.90
C ILE A 176 -7.93 -7.74 13.16
N VAL A 177 -8.02 -7.03 12.02
CA VAL A 177 -9.25 -6.94 11.24
C VAL A 177 -9.60 -8.28 10.60
N LYS A 178 -8.59 -9.05 10.17
CA LYS A 178 -8.77 -10.37 9.55
C LYS A 178 -9.09 -11.48 10.55
N SER A 179 -8.73 -11.31 11.83
CA SER A 179 -8.89 -12.33 12.87
C SER A 179 -9.98 -11.94 13.88
N PRO A 180 -11.26 -12.24 13.59
CA PRO A 180 -12.32 -11.99 14.57
C PRO A 180 -12.15 -12.88 15.79
N VAL A 181 -12.50 -12.34 16.97
CA VAL A 181 -12.41 -13.03 18.28
C VAL A 181 -13.43 -14.20 18.39
N TYR A 182 -14.36 -14.28 17.45
CA TYR A 182 -15.50 -15.20 17.43
C TYR A 182 -15.97 -15.37 15.97
N GLU A 183 -16.92 -16.28 15.76
CA GLU A 183 -17.53 -16.45 14.44
C GLU A 183 -18.25 -15.16 13.99
N PRO A 184 -17.79 -14.52 12.89
CA PRO A 184 -18.31 -13.22 12.45
C PRO A 184 -19.78 -13.28 12.01
N ASN A 185 -20.32 -14.48 11.76
CA ASN A 185 -21.70 -14.71 11.35
C ASN A 185 -22.66 -15.06 12.51
N CYS A 186 -22.15 -15.18 13.74
CA CYS A 186 -22.98 -15.41 14.91
C CYS A 186 -23.47 -14.07 15.49
N ASN A 187 -24.72 -14.02 15.95
CA ASN A 187 -25.34 -12.84 16.58
C ASN A 187 -25.07 -12.75 18.09
N GLY A 188 -23.93 -13.27 18.56
CA GLY A 188 -23.57 -13.22 19.98
C GLY A 188 -23.26 -11.80 20.45
N GLU A 189 -23.18 -11.59 21.76
CA GLU A 189 -22.81 -10.28 22.33
C GLU A 189 -21.36 -9.89 22.00
N LEU A 190 -20.44 -10.86 22.11
CA LEU A 190 -19.02 -10.68 21.73
C LEU A 190 -18.93 -10.26 20.26
N SER A 191 -19.52 -11.09 19.38
CA SER A 191 -20.18 -10.78 18.10
C SER A 191 -20.31 -9.31 17.65
N HIS A 192 -21.09 -8.63 18.46
CA HIS A 192 -21.50 -7.27 18.23
C HIS A 192 -20.45 -6.28 18.72
N ARG A 193 -19.82 -6.54 19.87
CA ARG A 193 -18.82 -5.65 20.50
C ARG A 193 -17.57 -5.49 19.63
N TRP A 194 -16.94 -6.57 19.16
CA TRP A 194 -15.79 -6.43 18.25
C TRP A 194 -16.16 -5.90 16.88
N LYS A 195 -17.31 -6.27 16.28
CA LYS A 195 -17.79 -5.63 15.05
C LYS A 195 -17.85 -4.11 15.22
N LYS A 196 -18.50 -3.63 16.29
CA LYS A 196 -18.62 -2.19 16.57
C LYS A 196 -17.27 -1.55 16.77
N MET A 197 -16.34 -2.22 17.46
CA MET A 197 -14.99 -1.73 17.69
C MET A 197 -14.19 -1.57 16.39
N ILE A 198 -14.22 -2.56 15.50
CA ILE A 198 -13.55 -2.47 14.19
C ILE A 198 -14.20 -1.38 13.33
N GLN A 199 -15.53 -1.21 13.38
CA GLN A 199 -16.21 -0.10 12.71
C GLN A 199 -15.78 1.27 13.25
N CYS A 200 -15.64 1.41 14.57
CA CYS A 200 -15.11 2.63 15.19
C CYS A 200 -13.64 2.86 14.80
N ALA A 201 -12.83 1.81 14.72
CA ALA A 201 -11.44 1.87 14.29
C ALA A 201 -11.34 2.38 12.84
N PHE A 202 -12.14 1.81 11.94
CA PHE A 202 -12.23 2.22 10.55
C PHE A 202 -12.68 3.68 10.43
N SER A 203 -13.75 4.06 11.15
CA SER A 203 -14.20 5.46 11.19
C SER A 203 -13.13 6.41 11.72
N SER A 204 -12.31 5.97 12.68
CA SER A 204 -11.22 6.79 13.26
C SER A 204 -10.10 7.04 12.26
N VAL A 205 -9.77 6.03 11.44
CA VAL A 205 -8.80 6.18 10.34
C VAL A 205 -9.35 7.10 9.26
N LEU A 206 -10.63 6.95 8.88
CA LEU A 206 -11.28 7.87 7.92
C LEU A 206 -11.28 9.31 8.43
N ALA A 207 -11.43 9.52 9.75
CA ALA A 207 -11.36 10.84 10.35
C ALA A 207 -9.98 11.50 10.22
N PHE A 208 -8.89 10.76 9.92
CA PHE A 208 -7.56 11.35 9.73
C PHE A 208 -7.54 12.51 8.73
N ARG A 209 -8.42 12.47 7.71
CA ARG A 209 -8.55 13.52 6.69
C ARG A 209 -8.88 14.90 7.27
N THR A 210 -9.50 14.96 8.45
CA THR A 210 -9.86 16.22 9.11
C THR A 210 -8.78 16.73 10.07
N PHE A 211 -7.71 15.96 10.30
CA PHE A 211 -6.61 16.37 11.16
C PHE A 211 -5.58 17.12 10.33
N ALA A 212 -5.54 18.44 10.49
CA ALA A 212 -4.49 19.29 9.98
C ALA A 212 -4.23 20.42 10.96
N SER A 213 -3.01 20.95 10.93
CA SER A 213 -2.62 22.12 11.72
C SER A 213 -1.96 23.16 10.81
N GLU A 214 -1.70 24.35 11.36
CA GLU A 214 -0.90 25.37 10.70
C GLU A 214 0.53 24.88 10.41
N GLU A 215 1.04 23.94 11.20
CA GLU A 215 2.43 23.45 11.14
C GLU A 215 2.62 22.12 10.37
N TRP A 216 1.59 21.27 10.32
CA TRP A 216 1.67 19.93 9.70
C TRP A 216 0.37 19.52 9.01
N GLN A 217 0.49 18.58 8.07
CA GLN A 217 -0.62 17.93 7.38
C GLN A 217 -0.46 16.42 7.42
N ILE A 218 -1.54 15.68 7.16
CA ILE A 218 -1.48 14.22 7.06
C ILE A 218 -1.22 13.82 5.60
N ASP A 219 -0.31 12.87 5.39
CA ASP A 219 -0.13 12.20 4.11
C ASP A 219 -1.38 11.39 3.78
N HIS A 220 -2.16 11.90 2.84
CA HIS A 220 -3.40 11.27 2.39
C HIS A 220 -3.14 9.88 1.80
N SER A 221 -1.93 9.62 1.28
CA SER A 221 -1.53 8.32 0.78
C SER A 221 -1.57 7.23 1.86
N VAL A 222 -1.21 7.59 3.10
CA VAL A 222 -1.23 6.66 4.24
C VAL A 222 -2.67 6.35 4.65
N ILE A 223 -3.55 7.36 4.63
CA ILE A 223 -4.97 7.18 4.91
C ILE A 223 -5.60 6.22 3.89
N VAL A 224 -5.32 6.42 2.60
CA VAL A 224 -5.84 5.57 1.51
C VAL A 224 -5.40 4.11 1.69
N LEU A 225 -4.12 3.87 2.00
CA LEU A 225 -3.62 2.51 2.26
C LEU A 225 -4.29 1.90 3.50
N ALA A 226 -4.47 2.68 4.56
CA ALA A 226 -5.13 2.22 5.78
C ALA A 226 -6.60 1.84 5.53
N VAL A 227 -7.34 2.68 4.82
CA VAL A 227 -8.73 2.40 4.42
C VAL A 227 -8.80 1.15 3.55
N ALA A 228 -7.87 0.96 2.61
CA ALA A 228 -7.82 -0.24 1.81
C ALA A 228 -7.54 -1.51 2.63
N VAL A 229 -6.70 -1.43 3.67
CA VAL A 229 -6.53 -2.55 4.61
C VAL A 229 -7.86 -2.98 5.23
N PHE A 230 -8.70 -2.03 5.67
CA PHE A 230 -10.03 -2.35 6.20
C PHE A 230 -10.94 -2.93 5.12
N LEU A 231 -11.04 -2.30 3.95
CA LEU A 231 -11.91 -2.76 2.86
C LEU A 231 -11.54 -4.17 2.36
N LEU A 232 -10.24 -4.52 2.35
CA LEU A 232 -9.75 -5.81 1.88
C LEU A 232 -9.80 -6.91 2.95
N SER A 233 -9.74 -6.55 4.23
CA SER A 233 -9.53 -7.52 5.31
C SER A 233 -10.73 -7.71 6.22
N ALA A 234 -11.64 -6.72 6.29
CA ALA A 234 -12.77 -6.77 7.21
C ALA A 234 -13.86 -7.72 6.70
N PRO A 235 -14.53 -8.47 7.60
CA PRO A 235 -15.60 -9.37 7.21
C PRO A 235 -16.85 -8.58 6.80
N LYS A 236 -17.72 -9.21 6.00
CA LYS A 236 -18.95 -8.60 5.45
C LYS A 236 -19.81 -7.87 6.50
N PRO A 237 -20.01 -8.38 7.73
CA PRO A 237 -20.80 -7.69 8.75
C PRO A 237 -20.21 -6.35 9.22
N VAL A 238 -18.88 -6.17 9.14
CA VAL A 238 -18.22 -4.89 9.45
C VAL A 238 -18.44 -3.89 8.30
N LEU A 239 -18.28 -4.35 7.07
CA LEU A 239 -18.41 -3.55 5.85
C LEU A 239 -19.85 -3.26 5.44
N ASN A 240 -20.83 -3.97 6.01
CA ASN A 240 -22.26 -3.67 5.87
C ASN A 240 -22.65 -2.44 6.71
N ASN A 241 -21.96 -1.32 6.47
CA ASN A 241 -22.19 -0.02 7.06
C ASN A 241 -22.03 1.02 5.95
N SER A 242 -23.16 1.57 5.48
CA SER A 242 -23.17 2.49 4.34
C SER A 242 -22.34 3.75 4.58
N PHE A 243 -22.25 4.23 5.83
CA PHE A 243 -21.45 5.41 6.15
C PHE A 243 -19.96 5.16 5.87
N LEU A 244 -19.42 4.02 6.30
CA LEU A 244 -18.01 3.67 6.08
C LEU A 244 -17.67 3.55 4.58
N ILE A 245 -18.55 2.94 3.79
CA ILE A 245 -18.36 2.81 2.34
C ILE A 245 -18.43 4.18 1.65
N VAL A 246 -19.42 5.02 1.99
CA VAL A 246 -19.56 6.36 1.41
C VAL A 246 -18.38 7.26 1.78
N SER A 247 -17.98 7.29 3.06
CA SER A 247 -16.80 8.06 3.49
C SER A 247 -15.50 7.56 2.85
N SER A 248 -15.40 6.26 2.55
CA SER A 248 -14.26 5.71 1.80
C SER A 248 -14.26 6.24 0.36
N ILE A 249 -15.41 6.23 -0.32
CA ILE A 249 -15.56 6.77 -1.68
C ILE A 249 -15.14 8.25 -1.71
N GLU A 250 -15.64 9.06 -0.78
CA GLU A 250 -15.27 10.48 -0.67
C GLU A 250 -13.76 10.65 -0.52
N LEU A 251 -13.11 9.87 0.36
CA LEU A 251 -11.66 9.90 0.53
C LEU A 251 -10.92 9.60 -0.79
N PHE A 252 -11.32 8.54 -1.51
CA PHE A 252 -10.69 8.19 -2.78
C PHE A 252 -10.90 9.30 -3.82
N GLN A 253 -12.09 9.89 -3.91
CA GLN A 253 -12.39 11.02 -4.80
C GLN A 253 -11.55 12.26 -4.45
N ASP A 254 -11.38 12.56 -3.17
CA ASP A 254 -10.55 13.68 -2.70
C ASP A 254 -9.07 13.44 -3.05
N CYS A 255 -8.58 12.22 -2.87
CA CYS A 255 -7.21 11.86 -3.22
C CYS A 255 -6.96 11.88 -4.73
N LEU A 256 -7.94 11.49 -5.55
CA LEU A 256 -7.86 11.63 -7.00
C LEU A 256 -7.88 13.10 -7.43
N ARG A 257 -8.58 13.99 -6.71
CA ARG A 257 -8.60 15.44 -6.99
C ARG A 257 -7.46 16.22 -6.35
N ASN A 258 -6.63 15.58 -5.52
CA ASN A 258 -5.56 16.22 -4.78
C ASN A 258 -4.50 16.81 -5.73
N PRO A 259 -4.00 18.03 -5.52
CA PRO A 259 -2.97 18.63 -6.39
C PRO A 259 -1.67 17.83 -6.43
N ASN A 260 -1.37 17.04 -5.40
CA ASN A 260 -0.19 16.21 -5.35
C ASN A 260 -0.34 14.93 -6.19
N LEU A 261 0.43 14.85 -7.27
CA LEU A 261 0.46 13.70 -8.18
C LEU A 261 0.91 12.40 -7.51
N VAL A 262 1.73 12.46 -6.45
CA VAL A 262 2.14 11.27 -5.70
C VAL A 262 0.95 10.67 -4.94
N VAL A 263 0.09 11.51 -4.37
CA VAL A 263 -1.14 11.07 -3.70
C VAL A 263 -2.09 10.46 -4.72
N GLN A 264 -2.28 11.10 -5.88
CA GLN A 264 -3.09 10.55 -6.98
C GLN A 264 -2.57 9.18 -7.42
N GLN A 265 -1.26 9.04 -7.63
CA GLN A 265 -0.64 7.77 -8.05
C GLN A 265 -0.85 6.66 -7.01
N LYS A 266 -0.56 6.93 -5.73
CA LYS A 266 -0.74 5.94 -4.66
C LYS A 266 -2.23 5.58 -4.48
N CYS A 267 -3.12 6.53 -4.67
CA CYS A 267 -4.57 6.31 -4.68
C CYS A 267 -4.98 5.32 -5.79
N LEU A 268 -4.54 5.57 -7.03
CA LEU A 268 -4.81 4.68 -8.17
C LEU A 268 -4.25 3.27 -7.97
N ARG A 269 -3.01 3.13 -7.47
CA ARG A 269 -2.45 1.82 -7.09
C ARG A 269 -3.32 1.06 -6.12
N THR A 270 -3.83 1.78 -5.13
CA THR A 270 -4.67 1.20 -4.09
C THR A 270 -6.02 0.77 -4.67
N LEU A 271 -6.62 1.58 -5.55
CA LEU A 271 -7.85 1.23 -6.26
C LEU A 271 -7.67 0.01 -7.16
N GLN A 272 -6.54 -0.11 -7.87
CA GLN A 272 -6.24 -1.29 -8.66
C GLN A 272 -6.29 -2.56 -7.79
N SER A 273 -5.67 -2.53 -6.61
CA SER A 273 -5.66 -3.67 -5.68
C SER A 273 -7.06 -4.01 -5.13
N LEU A 274 -7.93 -3.01 -4.97
CA LEU A 274 -9.31 -3.17 -4.50
C LEU A 274 -10.22 -3.77 -5.58
N PHE A 275 -10.10 -3.30 -6.81
CA PHE A 275 -11.01 -3.67 -7.90
C PHE A 275 -10.79 -5.07 -8.46
N VAL A 276 -9.59 -5.64 -8.29
CA VAL A 276 -9.31 -7.04 -8.64
C VAL A 276 -10.06 -8.03 -7.72
N GLN A 277 -10.52 -7.61 -6.54
CA GLN A 277 -11.19 -8.50 -5.59
C GLN A 277 -12.66 -8.71 -5.92
N LYS A 278 -13.01 -9.94 -6.35
CA LYS A 278 -14.36 -10.29 -6.83
C LYS A 278 -15.47 -10.25 -5.77
N GLU A 279 -15.14 -10.31 -4.48
CA GLU A 279 -16.14 -10.49 -3.40
C GLU A 279 -16.17 -9.39 -2.33
N MET A 280 -15.51 -8.25 -2.58
CA MET A 280 -15.44 -7.18 -1.58
C MET A 280 -16.81 -6.49 -1.38
N PRO A 281 -17.37 -6.45 -0.16
CA PRO A 281 -18.65 -5.80 0.12
C PRO A 281 -18.63 -4.31 -0.18
N GLY A 282 -19.56 -3.84 -1.02
CA GLY A 282 -19.60 -2.45 -1.46
C GLY A 282 -18.70 -2.14 -2.67
N SER A 283 -18.04 -3.16 -3.25
CA SER A 283 -17.23 -3.04 -4.48
C SER A 283 -18.00 -2.38 -5.62
N VAL A 284 -19.23 -2.81 -5.89
CA VAL A 284 -20.07 -2.24 -6.96
C VAL A 284 -20.24 -0.73 -6.80
N ARG A 285 -20.54 -0.26 -5.58
CA ARG A 285 -20.71 1.17 -5.30
C ARG A 285 -19.39 1.92 -5.46
N LEU A 286 -18.29 1.37 -4.94
CA LEU A 286 -16.94 1.94 -5.12
C LEU A 286 -16.57 2.06 -6.60
N ILE A 287 -16.77 1.00 -7.38
CA ILE A 287 -16.49 0.97 -8.82
C ILE A 287 -17.32 2.02 -9.55
N GLN A 288 -18.65 2.03 -9.35
CA GLN A 288 -19.55 2.97 -10.00
C GLN A 288 -19.20 4.43 -9.68
N SER A 289 -18.84 4.74 -8.42
CA SER A 289 -18.53 6.11 -8.00
C SER A 289 -17.10 6.58 -8.34
N LEU A 290 -16.16 5.65 -8.59
CA LEU A 290 -14.75 5.99 -8.81
C LEU A 290 -14.28 5.78 -10.25
N THR A 291 -15.00 5.02 -11.08
CA THR A 291 -14.63 4.80 -12.49
C THR A 291 -14.53 6.12 -13.26
N VAL A 292 -15.49 7.03 -13.10
CA VAL A 292 -15.47 8.34 -13.78
C VAL A 292 -14.26 9.17 -13.35
N PRO A 293 -14.01 9.40 -12.03
CA PRO A 293 -12.78 10.06 -11.57
C PRO A 293 -11.47 9.44 -12.08
N VAL A 294 -11.41 8.11 -12.27
CA VAL A 294 -10.24 7.42 -12.83
C VAL A 294 -10.10 7.73 -14.33
N VAL A 295 -11.18 7.65 -15.10
CA VAL A 295 -11.20 7.97 -16.54
C VAL A 295 -10.79 9.42 -16.78
N GLU A 296 -11.17 10.36 -15.91
CA GLU A 296 -10.76 11.77 -16.02
C GLU A 296 -9.24 11.95 -15.98
N LYS A 297 -8.49 11.05 -15.32
CA LYS A 297 -7.02 11.08 -15.29
C LYS A 297 -6.37 10.74 -16.61
N LEU A 298 -7.09 10.05 -17.50
CA LEU A 298 -6.62 9.69 -18.83
C LEU A 298 -6.96 10.76 -19.88
N LYS A 299 -7.84 11.71 -19.55
CA LYS A 299 -8.27 12.79 -20.46
C LYS A 299 -7.35 14.02 -20.44
N ILE A 300 -6.18 13.92 -19.80
CA ILE A 300 -5.23 15.04 -19.69
C ILE A 300 -4.71 15.40 -21.09
N PRO A 301 -4.76 16.67 -21.51
CA PRO A 301 -4.18 17.09 -22.78
C PRO A 301 -2.69 16.78 -22.83
N THR A 302 -2.26 15.92 -23.76
CA THR A 302 -0.86 15.52 -23.93
C THR A 302 0.08 16.69 -24.24
N SER A 303 -0.48 17.83 -24.66
CA SER A 303 0.24 19.11 -24.84
C SER A 303 0.83 19.68 -23.55
N LEU A 304 0.28 19.29 -22.38
CA LEU A 304 0.77 19.74 -21.07
C LEU A 304 2.05 19.02 -20.63
N LEU A 305 2.37 17.89 -21.26
CA LEU A 305 3.58 17.13 -20.97
C LEU A 305 4.79 17.80 -21.62
N ARG A 306 5.69 18.31 -20.79
CA ARG A 306 6.94 18.96 -21.22
C ARG A 306 8.13 18.04 -20.98
N ASP A 307 9.12 18.11 -21.87
CA ASP A 307 10.36 17.36 -21.75
C ASP A 307 11.11 17.69 -20.45
N SER A 308 11.66 16.65 -19.82
CA SER A 308 12.61 16.73 -18.70
C SER A 308 12.10 17.32 -17.38
N SER A 309 10.78 17.46 -17.18
CA SER A 309 10.21 17.86 -15.87
C SER A 309 9.93 16.63 -14.98
N ALA A 310 10.32 16.71 -13.70
CA ALA A 310 9.93 15.74 -12.68
C ALA A 310 8.40 15.62 -12.54
N GLU A 311 7.68 16.71 -12.81
CA GLU A 311 6.21 16.74 -12.80
C GLU A 311 5.63 15.92 -13.96
N SER A 312 6.18 16.05 -15.18
CA SER A 312 5.75 15.24 -16.34
C SER A 312 5.94 13.74 -16.08
N ALA A 313 7.03 13.35 -15.40
CA ALA A 313 7.26 11.96 -15.02
C ALA A 313 6.21 11.45 -14.01
N LEU A 314 5.81 12.29 -13.05
CA LEU A 314 4.73 11.95 -12.11
C LEU A 314 3.36 11.89 -12.82
N GLN A 315 3.08 12.82 -13.73
CA GLN A 315 1.84 12.80 -14.52
C GLN A 315 1.75 11.54 -15.38
N LEU A 316 2.84 11.15 -16.06
CA LEU A 316 2.92 9.89 -16.79
C LEU A 316 2.63 8.69 -15.87
N ALA A 317 3.19 8.71 -14.66
CA ALA A 317 3.00 7.63 -13.71
C ALA A 317 1.55 7.56 -13.18
N VAL A 318 0.85 8.70 -13.06
CA VAL A 318 -0.59 8.77 -12.76
C VAL A 318 -1.42 8.19 -13.91
N ILE A 319 -1.13 8.60 -15.16
CA ILE A 319 -1.83 8.09 -16.36
C ILE A 319 -1.67 6.58 -16.48
N THR A 320 -0.43 6.10 -16.33
CA THR A 320 -0.11 4.67 -16.38
C THR A 320 -0.89 3.88 -15.33
N GLU A 321 -1.07 4.43 -14.14
CA GLU A 321 -1.79 3.72 -13.08
C GLU A 321 -3.30 3.80 -13.23
N ALA A 322 -3.84 4.90 -13.75
CA ALA A 322 -5.25 4.98 -14.10
C ALA A 322 -5.63 3.95 -15.17
N GLU A 323 -4.75 3.74 -16.15
CA GLU A 323 -4.90 2.72 -17.17
C GLU A 323 -4.96 1.31 -16.57
N LYS A 324 -4.01 0.97 -15.69
CA LYS A 324 -4.02 -0.32 -14.97
C LYS A 324 -5.27 -0.53 -14.10
N VAL A 325 -5.85 0.53 -13.53
CA VAL A 325 -7.11 0.45 -12.78
C VAL A 325 -8.25 0.06 -13.72
N LEU A 326 -8.33 0.65 -14.93
CA LEU A 326 -9.34 0.29 -15.92
C LEU A 326 -9.13 -1.14 -16.45
N GLU A 327 -7.88 -1.55 -16.71
CA GLU A 327 -7.59 -2.95 -17.07
C GLU A 327 -8.04 -3.92 -15.98
N ALA A 328 -7.74 -3.62 -14.71
CA ALA A 328 -8.19 -4.45 -13.58
C ALA A 328 -9.72 -4.58 -13.54
N LEU A 329 -10.46 -3.48 -13.77
CA LEU A 329 -11.91 -3.52 -13.87
C LEU A 329 -12.38 -4.41 -15.02
N LEU A 330 -11.77 -4.29 -16.19
CA LEU A 330 -12.12 -5.11 -17.37
C LEU A 330 -12.03 -6.61 -17.07
N THR A 331 -11.05 -7.05 -16.26
CA THR A 331 -10.90 -8.47 -15.88
C THR A 331 -11.97 -9.00 -14.93
N VAL A 332 -12.68 -8.10 -14.21
CA VAL A 332 -13.68 -8.47 -13.20
C VAL A 332 -15.12 -8.17 -13.67
N LEU A 333 -15.28 -7.36 -14.73
CA LEU A 333 -16.58 -7.05 -15.32
C LEU A 333 -17.29 -8.30 -15.87
N VAL A 334 -18.61 -8.29 -15.71
CA VAL A 334 -19.52 -9.29 -16.31
C VAL A 334 -19.49 -9.16 -17.83
N GLU A 335 -19.68 -10.29 -18.52
CA GLU A 335 -19.65 -10.42 -19.99
C GLU A 335 -20.42 -9.34 -20.73
N GLU A 336 -21.64 -9.04 -20.27
CA GLU A 336 -22.55 -8.07 -20.90
C GLU A 336 -21.96 -6.67 -21.05
N TYR A 337 -21.14 -6.23 -20.10
CA TYR A 337 -20.56 -4.87 -20.11
C TYR A 337 -19.14 -4.83 -20.68
N ARG A 338 -18.53 -5.99 -20.95
CA ARG A 338 -17.12 -6.10 -21.31
C ARG A 338 -16.81 -5.40 -22.63
N THR A 339 -17.61 -5.65 -23.67
CA THR A 339 -17.38 -5.07 -25.00
C THR A 339 -17.48 -3.54 -24.98
N THR A 340 -18.49 -3.00 -24.31
CA THR A 340 -18.67 -1.55 -24.15
C THR A 340 -17.52 -0.92 -23.34
N PHE A 341 -17.06 -1.60 -22.29
CA PHE A 341 -15.95 -1.10 -21.48
C PHE A 341 -14.61 -1.21 -22.21
N LEU A 342 -14.40 -2.26 -22.99
CA LEU A 342 -13.24 -2.42 -23.87
C LEU A 342 -13.21 -1.30 -24.92
N ALA A 343 -14.36 -0.95 -25.52
CA ALA A 343 -14.49 0.17 -26.44
C ALA A 343 -14.02 1.49 -25.81
N LEU A 344 -14.43 1.76 -24.57
CA LEU A 344 -13.99 2.94 -23.82
C LEU A 344 -12.47 2.96 -23.63
N ILE A 345 -11.87 1.84 -23.19
CA ILE A 345 -10.41 1.75 -23.01
C ILE A 345 -9.68 1.98 -24.34
N MET A 346 -10.15 1.37 -25.43
CA MET A 346 -9.57 1.55 -26.76
C MET A 346 -9.61 3.02 -27.21
N GLN A 347 -10.74 3.71 -27.01
CA GLN A 347 -10.87 5.12 -27.34
C GLN A 347 -9.91 5.99 -26.51
N LEU A 348 -9.75 5.71 -25.22
CA LEU A 348 -8.85 6.45 -24.34
C LEU A 348 -7.37 6.25 -24.74
N LEU A 349 -6.96 5.00 -25.01
CA LEU A 349 -5.60 4.70 -25.46
C LEU A 349 -5.30 5.35 -26.83
N ALA A 350 -6.29 5.41 -27.72
CA ALA A 350 -6.15 6.08 -29.02
C ALA A 350 -5.93 7.60 -28.91
N LEU A 351 -6.22 8.23 -27.77
CA LEU A 351 -5.87 9.64 -27.52
C LEU A 351 -4.36 9.85 -27.30
N PHE A 352 -3.64 8.81 -26.89
CA PHE A 352 -2.19 8.85 -26.65
C PHE A 352 -1.37 8.53 -27.89
N LEU A 353 -2.00 8.02 -28.96
CA LEU A 353 -1.32 7.72 -30.21
C LEU A 353 -0.92 9.00 -30.95
N LEU A 354 0.39 9.17 -31.17
CA LEU A 354 0.95 10.30 -31.88
C LEU A 354 0.83 10.11 -33.39
N LYS A 355 0.52 11.20 -34.10
CA LYS A 355 0.54 11.19 -35.58
C LYS A 355 1.94 10.99 -36.15
N ASN A 356 2.99 11.49 -35.46
CA ASN A 356 4.40 11.42 -35.88
C ASN A 356 5.32 11.29 -34.65
N PRO A 357 5.78 10.07 -34.27
CA PRO A 357 6.68 9.88 -33.13
C PRO A 357 8.18 10.06 -33.47
N SER A 358 8.53 10.11 -34.76
CA SER A 358 9.92 10.02 -35.26
C SER A 358 10.85 11.14 -34.79
N GLY A 359 10.32 12.29 -34.39
CA GLY A 359 11.09 13.45 -33.91
C GLY A 359 11.33 13.48 -32.40
N LEU A 360 10.73 12.55 -31.63
CA LEU A 360 10.78 12.57 -30.17
C LEU A 360 11.82 11.61 -29.61
N LYS A 361 12.50 12.05 -28.55
CA LYS A 361 13.47 11.22 -27.81
C LYS A 361 12.72 10.12 -27.05
N PRO A 362 13.32 8.93 -26.83
CA PRO A 362 12.71 7.87 -26.01
C PRO A 362 12.33 8.27 -24.58
N SER A 363 13.00 9.29 -24.03
CA SER A 363 12.70 9.86 -22.71
C SER A 363 11.57 10.88 -22.71
N ASP A 364 11.05 11.27 -23.88
CA ASP A 364 9.95 12.23 -23.98
C ASP A 364 8.67 11.58 -23.44
N PRO A 365 7.97 12.21 -22.47
CA PRO A 365 6.76 11.66 -21.88
C PRO A 365 5.65 11.39 -22.91
N LYS A 366 5.58 12.13 -24.02
CA LYS A 366 4.61 11.90 -25.10
C LYS A 366 4.93 10.63 -25.87
N LYS A 367 6.22 10.38 -26.12
CA LYS A 367 6.66 9.13 -26.76
C LYS A 367 6.44 7.94 -25.82
N GLN A 368 6.71 8.10 -24.53
CA GLN A 368 6.43 7.05 -23.54
C GLN A 368 4.94 6.70 -23.46
N LEU A 369 4.05 7.69 -23.55
CA LEU A 369 2.60 7.43 -23.65
C LEU A 369 2.20 6.75 -24.95
N HIS A 370 2.81 7.12 -26.07
CA HIS A 370 2.57 6.48 -27.36
C HIS A 370 2.94 4.99 -27.32
N ASP A 371 4.15 4.69 -26.84
CA ASP A 371 4.68 3.33 -26.74
C ASP A 371 3.83 2.50 -25.76
N LEU A 372 3.45 3.08 -24.62
CA LEU A 372 2.52 2.46 -23.66
C LEU A 372 1.19 2.12 -24.33
N ALA A 373 0.57 3.08 -25.02
CA ALA A 373 -0.74 2.87 -25.63
C ALA A 373 -0.72 1.78 -26.71
N LEU A 374 0.34 1.74 -27.53
CA LEU A 374 0.51 0.67 -28.51
C LEU A 374 0.71 -0.70 -27.86
N GLN A 375 1.56 -0.78 -26.83
CA GLN A 375 1.77 -2.03 -26.10
C GLN A 375 0.45 -2.56 -25.52
N ARG A 376 -0.37 -1.66 -24.94
CA ARG A 376 -1.65 -2.00 -24.33
C ARG A 376 -2.72 -2.40 -25.33
N LEU A 377 -2.85 -1.68 -26.44
CA LEU A 377 -3.76 -2.05 -27.52
C LEU A 377 -3.38 -3.41 -28.12
N ASN A 378 -2.08 -3.68 -28.28
CA ASN A 378 -1.60 -4.98 -28.73
C ASN A 378 -1.97 -6.09 -27.73
N SER A 379 -1.76 -5.90 -26.42
CA SER A 379 -2.16 -6.90 -25.42
C SER A 379 -3.68 -7.12 -25.39
N LEU A 380 -4.48 -6.06 -25.50
CA LEU A 380 -5.94 -6.18 -25.53
C LEU A 380 -6.43 -6.92 -26.77
N SER A 381 -5.81 -6.69 -27.94
CA SER A 381 -6.15 -7.42 -29.17
C SER A 381 -5.81 -8.91 -29.10
N ALA A 382 -4.78 -9.28 -28.34
CA ALA A 382 -4.43 -10.68 -28.09
C ALA A 382 -5.39 -11.36 -27.10
N ILE A 383 -5.88 -10.64 -26.08
CA ILE A 383 -6.76 -11.20 -25.05
C ILE A 383 -8.23 -11.25 -25.51
N TYR A 384 -8.71 -10.21 -26.19
CA TYR A 384 -10.13 -10.04 -26.59
C TYR A 384 -10.26 -9.96 -28.12
N THR A 385 -9.70 -10.95 -28.83
CA THR A 385 -9.48 -10.85 -30.28
C THR A 385 -10.74 -10.59 -31.11
N ASP A 386 -11.83 -11.29 -30.82
CA ASP A 386 -13.07 -11.19 -31.60
C ASP A 386 -13.79 -9.87 -31.30
N GLU A 387 -13.92 -9.50 -30.03
CA GLU A 387 -14.52 -8.22 -29.61
C GLU A 387 -13.70 -7.04 -30.11
N PHE A 388 -12.37 -7.11 -30.03
CA PHE A 388 -11.48 -6.06 -30.53
C PHE A 388 -11.63 -5.87 -32.04
N ARG A 389 -11.70 -6.97 -32.81
CA ARG A 389 -11.93 -6.92 -34.27
C ARG A 389 -13.29 -6.32 -34.61
N HIS A 390 -14.32 -6.64 -33.84
CA HIS A 390 -15.65 -6.04 -33.99
C HIS A 390 -15.59 -4.53 -33.72
N LEU A 391 -15.01 -4.14 -32.60
CA LEU A 391 -14.90 -2.73 -32.18
C LEU A 391 -14.10 -1.88 -33.16
N LEU A 392 -13.06 -2.42 -33.83
CA LEU A 392 -12.36 -1.70 -34.88
C LEU A 392 -13.24 -1.38 -36.11
N LYS A 393 -14.30 -2.15 -36.36
CA LYS A 393 -15.29 -1.83 -37.41
C LYS A 393 -16.25 -0.74 -36.96
N GLU A 394 -16.63 -0.74 -35.69
CA GLU A 394 -17.55 0.24 -35.11
C GLU A 394 -16.89 1.59 -34.79
N LEU A 395 -15.57 1.59 -34.55
CA LEU A 395 -14.78 2.75 -34.17
C LEU A 395 -13.72 3.08 -35.23
N PRO A 396 -14.12 3.63 -36.40
CA PRO A 396 -13.20 3.88 -37.51
C PRO A 396 -12.09 4.86 -37.15
N GLU A 397 -12.36 5.88 -36.31
CA GLU A 397 -11.34 6.83 -35.87
C GLU A 397 -10.21 6.17 -35.06
N VAL A 398 -10.55 5.19 -34.22
CA VAL A 398 -9.57 4.43 -33.42
C VAL A 398 -8.73 3.56 -34.34
N LYS A 399 -9.38 2.88 -35.29
CA LYS A 399 -8.71 2.06 -36.30
C LYS A 399 -7.71 2.88 -37.12
N ASP A 400 -8.13 4.03 -37.65
CA ASP A 400 -7.27 4.89 -38.47
C ASP A 400 -6.03 5.38 -37.69
N ARG A 401 -6.22 5.79 -36.43
CA ARG A 401 -5.10 6.20 -35.56
C ARG A 401 -4.14 5.04 -35.28
N LEU A 402 -4.66 3.84 -35.02
CA LEU A 402 -3.85 2.66 -34.74
C LEU A 402 -3.04 2.24 -35.98
N GLU A 403 -3.67 2.18 -37.16
CA GLU A 403 -2.97 1.85 -38.41
C GLU A 403 -1.85 2.85 -38.74
N LEU A 404 -2.11 4.14 -38.55
CA LEU A 404 -1.11 5.19 -38.77
C LEU A 404 0.07 5.07 -37.81
N ALA A 405 -0.18 4.74 -36.55
CA ALA A 405 0.85 4.50 -35.56
C ALA A 405 1.72 3.27 -35.93
N MET A 406 1.08 2.13 -36.20
CA MET A 406 1.78 0.87 -36.52
C MET A 406 2.63 0.96 -37.79
N LYS A 407 2.12 1.57 -38.86
CA LYS A 407 2.86 1.74 -40.12
C LYS A 407 4.16 2.53 -39.92
N LYS A 408 4.15 3.52 -39.03
CA LYS A 408 5.31 4.37 -38.75
C LYS A 408 6.31 3.70 -37.83
N ASP A 409 5.86 2.93 -36.86
CA ASP A 409 6.76 2.14 -36.02
C ASP A 409 7.45 1.02 -36.81
N ALA A 410 6.73 0.35 -37.72
CA ALA A 410 7.33 -0.61 -38.64
C ALA A 410 8.37 0.06 -39.55
N ALA A 411 8.11 1.28 -40.04
CA ALA A 411 9.06 2.04 -40.86
C ALA A 411 10.32 2.43 -40.05
N ILE A 412 10.16 2.87 -38.80
CA ILE A 412 11.28 3.20 -37.91
C ILE A 412 12.11 1.95 -37.57
N SER A 413 11.45 0.83 -37.25
CA SER A 413 12.13 -0.45 -36.96
C SER A 413 12.92 -0.95 -38.18
N ASN A 414 12.33 -0.88 -39.37
CA ASN A 414 13.00 -1.26 -40.61
C ASN A 414 14.18 -0.34 -40.94
N GLN A 415 14.06 0.98 -40.70
CA GLN A 415 15.17 1.92 -40.88
C GLN A 415 16.32 1.68 -39.88
N LEU A 416 16.01 1.39 -38.61
CA LEU A 416 17.02 1.06 -37.59
C LEU A 416 17.73 -0.26 -37.91
N ASN A 417 16.99 -1.27 -38.35
CA ASN A 417 17.56 -2.55 -38.78
C ASN A 417 18.44 -2.37 -40.02
N ALA A 418 18.01 -1.57 -41.01
CA ALA A 418 18.82 -1.25 -42.18
C ALA A 418 20.10 -0.47 -41.80
N ALA A 419 20.01 0.48 -40.88
CA ALA A 419 21.17 1.23 -40.38
C ALA A 419 22.13 0.36 -39.56
N TYR A 420 21.62 -0.59 -38.77
CA TYR A 420 22.43 -1.57 -38.04
C TYR A 420 23.19 -2.49 -39.00
N VAL A 421 22.50 -3.04 -40.00
CA VAL A 421 23.11 -3.87 -41.04
C VAL A 421 24.14 -3.09 -41.85
N GLN A 422 23.86 -1.82 -42.19
CA GLN A 422 24.84 -0.95 -42.84
C GLN A 422 26.04 -0.63 -41.95
N ASN A 423 25.84 -0.41 -40.64
CA ASN A 423 26.95 -0.17 -39.71
C ASN A 423 27.84 -1.40 -39.53
N ILE A 424 27.28 -2.62 -39.56
CA ILE A 424 28.07 -3.86 -39.59
C ILE A 424 28.85 -3.95 -40.90
N ALA A 425 28.19 -3.77 -42.05
CA ALA A 425 28.84 -3.83 -43.36
C ALA A 425 29.94 -2.76 -43.50
N ASN A 426 29.73 -1.56 -42.94
CA ASN A 426 30.73 -0.49 -42.95
C ASN A 426 31.87 -0.75 -41.94
N ALA A 427 31.62 -1.39 -40.81
CA ALA A 427 32.66 -1.81 -39.87
C ALA A 427 33.53 -2.94 -40.46
N GLU A 428 32.92 -3.86 -41.21
CA GLU A 428 33.63 -4.90 -41.97
C GLU A 428 34.43 -4.31 -43.14
N ALA A 429 33.92 -3.28 -43.80
CA ALA A 429 34.62 -2.59 -44.90
C ALA A 429 35.71 -1.60 -44.44
N ALA A 430 35.62 -1.06 -43.22
CA ALA A 430 36.58 -0.08 -42.69
C ALA A 430 37.82 -0.69 -42.01
N GLY A 431 37.91 -2.02 -41.90
CA GLY A 431 39.10 -2.71 -41.40
C GLY A 431 39.50 -2.35 -39.96
N SER A 432 38.56 -1.95 -39.09
CA SER A 432 38.87 -1.78 -37.67
C SER A 432 38.94 -3.15 -37.00
N VAL A 433 40.17 -3.54 -36.68
CA VAL A 433 40.49 -4.72 -35.88
C VAL A 433 39.73 -4.65 -34.56
N ALA A 434 38.73 -5.51 -34.39
CA ALA A 434 38.22 -5.86 -33.07
C ALA A 434 39.38 -6.45 -32.24
N PRO A 435 39.51 -6.14 -30.94
CA PRO A 435 40.52 -6.80 -30.12
C PRO A 435 40.17 -8.28 -30.02
N SER A 436 40.88 -9.09 -30.80
CA SER A 436 40.80 -10.54 -30.76
C SER A 436 41.45 -11.02 -29.46
N ILE A 437 40.64 -11.33 -28.45
CA ILE A 437 41.08 -12.19 -27.36
C ILE A 437 41.12 -13.62 -27.94
N THR A 438 42.28 -14.00 -28.48
CA THR A 438 42.57 -15.41 -28.76
C THR A 438 42.86 -16.11 -27.45
N LEU A 439 41.89 -16.86 -26.94
CA LEU A 439 42.17 -17.95 -26.00
C LEU A 439 42.91 -19.04 -26.77
N THR A 440 44.25 -19.02 -26.70
CA THR A 440 45.08 -20.14 -27.13
C THR A 440 44.89 -21.29 -26.13
N MET A 441 43.97 -22.20 -26.42
CA MET A 441 43.94 -23.50 -25.77
C MET A 441 44.97 -24.41 -26.46
N ASP A 442 46.21 -24.35 -25.99
CA ASP A 442 47.27 -25.27 -26.41
C ASP A 442 47.45 -26.32 -25.30
N PHE A 443 46.83 -27.49 -25.45
CA PHE A 443 46.92 -28.61 -24.49
C PHE A 443 48.11 -29.55 -24.79
N SER A 444 49.01 -29.14 -25.67
CA SER A 444 50.19 -29.91 -26.09
C SER A 444 51.25 -30.08 -24.98
N SER A 445 51.14 -29.35 -23.86
CA SER A 445 52.11 -29.36 -22.76
C SER A 445 51.77 -30.32 -21.61
N PHE A 446 50.64 -31.03 -21.65
CA PHE A 446 50.22 -31.95 -20.56
C PHE A 446 50.43 -33.45 -20.86
N MET A 447 51.05 -33.81 -21.98
CA MET A 447 51.35 -35.21 -22.31
C MET A 447 52.82 -35.45 -22.69
N LYS A 448 53.75 -35.13 -21.79
CA LYS A 448 55.02 -35.85 -21.65
C LYS A 448 55.74 -35.50 -20.34
N ASN A 449 55.77 -36.52 -19.47
CA ASN A 449 56.52 -36.74 -18.22
C ASN A 449 56.11 -35.94 -16.99
#